data_AF-A0A936CBP2-F1
#
_entry.id   AF-A0A936CBP2-F1
#
_cell.length_a   1.000
_cell.length_b   1.000
_cell.length_c   1.000
_cell.angle_alpha   90.00
_cell.angle_beta   90.00
_cell.angle_gamma   90.00
#
_symmetry.space_group_name_H-M   'P 1'
#
loop_
_entity.id
_entity.type
_entity.pdbx_description
1 polymer ?
#
loop_
_entity_poly.entity_id
_entity_poly.type
_entity_poly.pdbx_seq_one_letter_code
_entity_poly.pdbx_strand_id
1 'polypeptide(L)'
;MDELLSLLIEVRGTPEALGVWREIREPMEHGMSWRDVEPVMRMIQALSDAGLFSGDERFFLLASVGESVLPTRAREDPRFEEVERAMDAVRAAHGLTDEEEWFLDESPAEYQALAGEWDRIADTQMAAWFASLGEREMAWLVLHNTLEFEARYEEGRVELRGEDLE
;
A
#
# COMPACT_ATOMS: atom_id res chain seq x y z
N MET A 1 -6.49 2.88 -7.16
CA MET A 1 -6.43 4.36 -7.23
C MET A 1 -7.76 4.96 -7.69
N ASP A 2 -8.27 4.61 -8.88
CA ASP A 2 -9.59 5.07 -9.38
C ASP A 2 -10.76 4.69 -8.46
N GLU A 3 -10.62 3.57 -7.74
CA GLU A 3 -11.62 3.08 -6.80
C GLU A 3 -11.73 3.97 -5.55
N LEU A 4 -10.61 4.48 -5.03
CA LEU A 4 -10.53 5.38 -3.86
C LEU A 4 -11.10 6.78 -4.14
N LEU A 5 -10.88 7.29 -5.35
CA LEU A 5 -11.48 8.52 -5.88
C LEU A 5 -13.00 8.39 -5.98
N SER A 6 -13.47 7.29 -6.56
CA SER A 6 -14.91 7.03 -6.70
C SER A 6 -15.58 6.98 -5.33
N LEU A 7 -14.96 6.25 -4.40
CA LEU A 7 -15.31 6.12 -2.99
C LEU A 7 -15.46 7.46 -2.25
N LEU A 8 -14.43 8.31 -2.25
CA LEU A 8 -14.46 9.58 -1.52
C LEU A 8 -15.48 10.57 -2.12
N ILE A 9 -15.64 10.56 -3.44
CA ILE A 9 -16.64 11.39 -4.15
C ILE A 9 -18.06 10.91 -3.83
N GLU A 10 -18.28 9.61 -3.86
CA GLU A 10 -19.58 8.98 -3.64
C GLU A 10 -20.06 9.15 -2.19
N VAL A 11 -19.16 8.98 -1.21
CA VAL A 11 -19.55 8.88 0.20
C VAL A 11 -19.54 10.23 0.93
N ARG A 12 -18.62 11.14 0.59
CA ARG A 12 -18.46 12.38 1.37
C ARG A 12 -18.88 13.65 0.65
N GLY A 13 -19.07 13.64 -0.68
CA GLY A 13 -19.81 14.63 -1.50
C GLY A 13 -19.59 16.14 -1.25
N THR A 14 -18.64 16.52 -0.39
CA THR A 14 -18.47 17.88 0.14
C THR A 14 -17.37 18.60 -0.63
N PRO A 15 -17.50 19.91 -0.87
CA PRO A 15 -16.45 20.71 -1.51
C PRO A 15 -15.08 20.57 -0.82
N GLU A 16 -15.08 20.41 0.50
CA GLU A 16 -13.89 20.22 1.33
C GLU A 16 -13.23 18.85 1.08
N ALA A 17 -14.00 17.77 1.06
CA ALA A 17 -13.48 16.43 0.73
C ALA A 17 -12.98 16.34 -0.72
N LEU A 18 -13.67 17.02 -1.65
CA LEU A 18 -13.26 17.14 -3.05
C LEU A 18 -11.98 17.97 -3.23
N GLY A 19 -11.78 19.00 -2.41
CA GLY A 19 -10.58 19.83 -2.38
C GLY A 19 -9.38 19.05 -1.86
N VAL A 20 -9.54 18.41 -0.70
CA VAL A 20 -8.55 17.52 -0.09
C VAL A 20 -8.13 16.42 -1.07
N TRP A 21 -9.11 15.76 -1.70
CA TRP A 21 -8.81 14.70 -2.63
C TRP A 21 -8.06 15.20 -3.86
N ARG A 22 -8.35 16.41 -4.37
CA ARG A 22 -7.61 16.98 -5.49
C ARG A 22 -6.12 17.15 -5.17
N GLU A 23 -5.80 17.56 -3.95
CA GLU A 23 -4.42 17.72 -3.47
C GLU A 23 -3.69 16.38 -3.25
N ILE A 24 -4.44 15.31 -2.92
CA ILE A 24 -3.92 13.96 -2.74
C ILE A 24 -3.81 13.20 -4.07
N ARG A 25 -4.75 13.41 -4.99
CA ARG A 25 -4.90 12.66 -6.24
C ARG A 25 -3.84 12.99 -7.27
N GLU A 26 -3.52 14.27 -7.44
CA GLU A 26 -2.59 14.71 -8.49
C GLU A 26 -1.19 14.08 -8.33
N PRO A 27 -0.63 13.96 -7.11
CA PRO A 27 0.61 13.20 -6.88
C PRO A 27 0.45 11.67 -7.01
N MET A 28 -0.71 11.11 -6.65
CA MET A 28 -0.95 9.65 -6.77
C MET A 28 -1.04 9.19 -8.23
N GLU A 29 -1.72 9.95 -9.10
CA GLU A 29 -1.98 9.59 -10.52
C GLU A 29 -0.71 9.55 -11.39
N HIS A 30 0.35 10.25 -11.00
CA HIS A 30 1.58 10.38 -11.80
C HIS A 30 2.73 9.48 -11.34
N GLY A 31 2.45 8.53 -10.45
CA GLY A 31 3.48 7.74 -9.78
C GLY A 31 4.10 8.58 -8.68
N MET A 32 3.52 8.47 -7.48
CA MET A 32 3.92 9.30 -6.36
C MET A 32 5.39 9.04 -6.01
N SER A 33 6.19 10.10 -6.10
CA SER A 33 7.54 10.10 -5.56
C SER A 33 7.44 9.93 -4.06
N TRP A 34 8.39 9.21 -3.46
CA TRP A 34 8.52 9.13 -2.00
C TRP A 34 8.45 10.52 -1.32
N ARG A 35 8.96 11.56 -1.98
CA ARG A 35 8.98 12.93 -1.45
C ARG A 35 7.60 13.57 -1.34
N ASP A 36 6.64 13.10 -2.12
CA ASP A 36 5.28 13.67 -2.17
C ASP A 36 4.32 12.94 -1.20
N VAL A 37 4.75 11.80 -0.64
CA VAL A 37 3.88 10.95 0.18
C VAL A 37 3.74 11.43 1.61
N GLU A 38 4.82 11.91 2.22
CA GLU A 38 4.76 12.40 3.60
C GLU A 38 3.72 13.53 3.76
N PRO A 39 3.66 14.55 2.88
CA PRO A 39 2.59 15.55 2.92
C PRO A 39 1.17 14.96 2.86
N VAL A 40 0.94 13.96 1.99
CA VAL A 40 -0.36 13.29 1.86
C VAL A 40 -0.74 12.53 3.13
N MET A 41 0.21 11.78 3.71
CA MET A 41 -0.02 11.04 4.95
C MET A 41 -0.32 11.99 6.12
N ARG A 42 0.41 13.11 6.22
CA ARG A 42 0.17 14.16 7.22
C ARG A 42 -1.20 14.79 7.06
N MET A 43 -1.65 15.00 5.82
CA MET A 43 -3.00 15.49 5.53
C MET A 43 -4.06 14.50 6.03
N ILE A 44 -3.92 13.21 5.71
CA ILE A 44 -4.85 12.16 6.19
C ILE A 44 -4.91 12.12 7.72
N GLN A 45 -3.75 12.17 8.39
CA GLN A 45 -3.66 12.25 9.85
C GLN A 45 -4.44 13.47 10.39
N ALA A 46 -4.19 14.66 9.85
CA ALA A 46 -4.84 15.89 10.31
C ALA A 46 -6.37 15.88 10.10
N LEU A 47 -6.85 15.29 9.00
CA LEU A 47 -8.28 15.18 8.72
C LEU A 47 -8.96 14.18 9.65
N SER A 48 -8.31 13.06 9.95
CA SER A 48 -8.81 12.11 10.95
C SER A 48 -8.80 12.70 12.36
N ASP A 49 -7.76 13.46 12.74
CA ASP A 49 -7.72 14.21 14.01
C ASP A 49 -8.85 15.24 14.12
N ALA A 50 -9.30 15.79 12.99
CA ALA A 50 -10.47 16.67 12.89
C ALA A 50 -11.81 15.92 12.86
N GLY A 51 -11.80 14.59 12.94
CA GLY A 51 -12.98 13.73 13.00
C GLY A 51 -13.63 13.43 11.65
N LEU A 52 -12.94 13.69 10.53
CA LEU A 52 -13.50 13.40 9.20
C LEU A 52 -13.47 11.90 8.90
N PHE A 53 -12.51 11.17 9.44
CA PHE A 53 -12.34 9.73 9.24
C PHE A 53 -12.32 9.00 10.58
N SER A 54 -12.99 7.84 10.63
CA SER A 54 -12.86 6.85 11.71
C SER A 54 -11.41 6.35 11.84
N GLY A 55 -11.15 5.58 12.89
CA GLY A 55 -9.85 4.95 13.07
C GLY A 55 -9.49 3.98 11.95
N ASP A 56 -10.48 3.22 11.44
CA ASP A 56 -10.28 2.22 10.40
C ASP A 56 -10.34 2.83 8.99
N GLU A 57 -11.20 3.83 8.73
CA GLU A 57 -11.13 4.65 7.50
C GLU A 57 -9.73 5.28 7.34
N ARG A 58 -9.17 5.84 8.43
CA ARG A 58 -7.78 6.34 8.44
C ARG A 58 -6.78 5.24 8.17
N PHE A 59 -6.95 4.07 8.80
CA PHE A 59 -6.06 2.92 8.63
C PHE A 59 -5.98 2.51 7.16
N PHE A 60 -7.13 2.32 6.52
CA PHE A 60 -7.25 2.00 5.11
C PHE A 60 -6.58 3.05 4.22
N LEU A 61 -6.87 4.35 4.44
CA LEU A 61 -6.28 5.44 3.64
C LEU A 61 -4.75 5.47 3.72
N LEU A 62 -4.19 5.37 4.93
CA LEU A 62 -2.75 5.35 5.15
C LEU A 62 -2.09 4.10 4.54
N ALA A 63 -2.74 2.94 4.64
CA ALA A 63 -2.29 1.69 4.04
C ALA A 63 -2.28 1.76 2.51
N SER A 64 -3.35 2.22 1.88
CA SER A 64 -3.43 2.35 0.42
C SER A 64 -2.40 3.33 -0.15
N VAL A 65 -2.13 4.43 0.55
CA VAL A 65 -1.04 5.35 0.19
C VAL A 65 0.31 4.65 0.35
N GLY A 66 0.47 3.89 1.45
CA GLY A 66 1.62 3.03 1.72
C GLY A 66 1.99 2.12 0.55
N GLU A 67 1.02 1.33 0.11
CA GLU A 67 1.14 0.39 -1.00
C GLU A 67 1.44 1.10 -2.33
N SER A 68 0.82 2.27 -2.56
CA SER A 68 0.96 2.99 -3.82
C SER A 68 2.40 3.44 -4.13
N VAL A 69 3.23 3.60 -3.10
CA VAL A 69 4.60 4.10 -3.25
C VAL A 69 5.66 3.03 -3.07
N LEU A 70 5.25 1.83 -2.66
CA LEU A 70 6.15 0.69 -2.56
C LEU A 70 6.88 0.42 -3.89
N PRO A 71 6.25 0.48 -5.08
CA PRO A 71 6.97 0.32 -6.35
C PRO A 71 8.03 1.40 -6.60
N THR A 72 7.79 2.65 -6.18
CA THR A 72 8.78 3.72 -6.27
C THR A 72 9.95 3.46 -5.32
N ARG A 73 9.65 3.02 -4.09
CA ARG A 73 10.67 2.64 -3.11
C ARG A 73 11.48 1.43 -3.50
N ALA A 74 10.84 0.44 -4.13
CA ALA A 74 11.51 -0.75 -4.60
C ALA A 74 12.63 -0.42 -5.59
N ARG A 75 12.40 0.56 -6.48
CA ARG A 75 13.41 1.04 -7.44
C ARG A 75 14.59 1.77 -6.80
N GLU A 76 14.45 2.29 -5.58
CA GLU A 76 15.50 3.06 -4.89
C GLU A 76 16.35 2.19 -3.95
N ASP A 77 15.88 0.98 -3.58
CA ASP A 77 16.57 0.10 -2.65
C ASP A 77 17.21 -1.08 -3.40
N PRO A 78 18.56 -1.18 -3.41
CA PRO A 78 19.28 -2.20 -4.18
C PRO A 78 18.95 -3.64 -3.75
N ARG A 79 18.37 -3.85 -2.57
CA ARG A 79 17.94 -5.18 -2.11
C ARG A 79 16.83 -5.76 -2.96
N PHE A 80 15.91 -4.94 -3.46
CA PHE A 80 14.86 -5.41 -4.36
C PHE A 80 15.44 -5.83 -5.70
N GLU A 81 16.34 -5.03 -6.28
CA GLU A 81 17.03 -5.39 -7.53
C GLU A 81 17.82 -6.70 -7.40
N GLU A 82 18.46 -6.94 -6.25
CA GLU A 82 19.17 -8.19 -5.98
C GLU A 82 18.23 -9.40 -5.97
N VAL A 83 17.10 -9.30 -5.27
CA VAL A 83 16.09 -10.38 -5.20
C VAL A 83 15.43 -10.60 -6.55
N GLU A 84 15.04 -9.54 -7.25
CA GLU A 84 14.41 -9.62 -8.58
C GLU A 84 15.35 -10.29 -9.60
N ARG A 85 16.64 -9.94 -9.59
CA ARG A 85 17.64 -10.59 -10.45
C ARG A 85 17.81 -12.07 -10.11
N ALA A 86 17.71 -12.45 -8.84
CA ALA A 86 17.73 -13.85 -8.44
C ALA A 86 16.48 -14.60 -8.91
N MET A 87 15.30 -13.96 -8.84
CA MET A 87 14.04 -14.51 -9.34
C MET A 87 14.09 -14.71 -10.87
N ASP A 88 14.66 -13.76 -11.61
CA ASP A 88 14.92 -13.90 -13.05
C ASP A 88 15.83 -15.09 -13.37
N ALA A 89 16.90 -15.27 -12.60
CA ALA A 89 17.81 -16.40 -12.79
C ALA A 89 17.10 -17.75 -12.59
N VAL A 90 16.20 -17.83 -11.61
CA VAL A 90 15.34 -19.00 -11.40
C VAL A 90 14.40 -19.19 -12.59
N ARG A 91 13.66 -18.15 -13.02
CA ARG A 91 12.78 -18.24 -14.21
C ARG A 91 13.51 -18.79 -15.43
N ALA A 92 14.68 -18.22 -15.74
CA ALA A 92 15.51 -18.64 -16.86
C ALA A 92 16.00 -20.09 -16.72
N ALA A 93 16.38 -20.52 -15.50
CA ALA A 93 16.85 -21.88 -15.25
C ALA A 93 15.77 -22.95 -15.46
N HIS A 94 14.50 -22.60 -15.24
CA HIS A 94 13.34 -23.47 -15.49
C HIS A 94 12.71 -23.26 -16.87
N GLY A 95 13.33 -22.44 -17.72
CA GLY A 95 12.96 -22.28 -19.12
C GLY A 95 11.78 -21.34 -19.39
N LEU A 96 11.40 -20.49 -18.42
CA LEU A 96 10.40 -19.46 -18.66
C LEU A 96 11.02 -18.32 -19.49
N THR A 97 10.24 -17.87 -20.45
CA THR A 97 10.51 -16.65 -21.20
C THR A 97 10.04 -15.42 -20.42
N ASP A 98 10.48 -14.22 -20.81
CA ASP A 98 10.10 -12.96 -20.16
C ASP A 98 8.58 -12.66 -20.22
N GLU A 99 7.83 -13.40 -21.04
CA GLU A 99 6.37 -13.28 -21.20
C GLU A 99 5.59 -14.33 -20.39
N GLU A 100 6.29 -15.31 -19.80
CA GLU A 100 5.70 -16.38 -19.02
C GLU A 100 5.93 -16.12 -17.53
N GLU A 101 4.86 -16.19 -16.75
CA GLU A 101 4.89 -16.03 -15.30
C GLU A 101 4.28 -17.27 -14.64
N TRP A 102 4.85 -17.66 -13.50
CA TRP A 102 4.21 -18.63 -12.63
C TRP A 102 3.19 -17.94 -11.73
N PHE A 103 2.08 -18.63 -11.46
CA PHE A 103 1.37 -18.40 -10.21
C PHE A 103 2.30 -18.78 -9.04
N LEU A 104 2.30 -17.98 -7.97
CA LEU A 104 3.28 -18.13 -6.89
C LEU A 104 3.25 -19.53 -6.25
N ASP A 105 2.06 -20.10 -6.08
CA ASP A 105 1.83 -21.44 -5.51
C ASP A 105 2.27 -22.59 -6.45
N GLU A 106 2.36 -22.32 -7.74
CA GLU A 106 2.85 -23.26 -8.76
C GLU A 106 4.35 -23.11 -9.06
N SER A 107 4.98 -22.04 -8.55
CA SER A 107 6.40 -21.74 -8.80
C SER A 107 7.35 -22.69 -8.03
N PRO A 108 8.60 -22.88 -8.51
CA PRO A 108 9.61 -23.65 -7.79
C PRO A 108 9.87 -23.13 -6.38
N ALA A 109 10.21 -24.01 -5.43
CA ALA A 109 10.41 -23.64 -4.02
C ALA A 109 11.48 -22.54 -3.82
N GLU A 110 12.50 -22.49 -4.66
CA GLU A 110 13.52 -21.43 -4.66
C GLU A 110 12.98 -20.07 -5.11
N TYR A 111 12.02 -20.04 -6.05
CA TYR A 111 11.30 -18.83 -6.44
C TYR A 111 10.37 -18.38 -5.31
N GLN A 112 9.62 -19.31 -4.69
CA GLN A 112 8.75 -19.00 -3.55
C GLN A 112 9.55 -18.40 -2.38
N ALA A 113 10.74 -18.92 -2.11
CA ALA A 113 11.62 -18.40 -1.07
C ALA A 113 12.10 -16.96 -1.37
N LEU A 114 12.38 -16.65 -2.64
CA LEU A 114 12.77 -15.31 -3.08
C LEU A 114 11.59 -14.34 -3.05
N ALA A 115 10.39 -14.76 -3.46
CA ALA A 115 9.17 -13.97 -3.31
C ALA A 115 8.94 -13.61 -1.82
N GLY A 116 9.10 -14.58 -0.92
CA GLY A 116 9.03 -14.32 0.53
C GLY A 116 10.17 -13.45 1.08
N GLU A 117 11.30 -13.32 0.38
CA GLU A 117 12.33 -12.30 0.70
C GLU A 117 11.89 -10.92 0.22
N TRP A 118 11.37 -10.83 -1.00
CA TRP A 118 10.81 -9.60 -1.56
C TRP A 118 9.73 -9.02 -0.63
N ASP A 119 8.77 -9.85 -0.21
CA ASP A 119 7.69 -9.46 0.70
C ASP A 119 8.25 -8.94 2.04
N ARG A 120 9.24 -9.62 2.61
CA ARG A 120 9.87 -9.16 3.87
C ARG A 120 10.58 -7.82 3.73
N ILE A 121 11.21 -7.55 2.58
CA ILE A 121 11.82 -6.24 2.32
C ILE A 121 10.72 -5.19 2.25
N ALA A 122 9.63 -5.46 1.52
CA ALA A 122 8.48 -4.58 1.40
C ALA A 122 7.84 -4.26 2.75
N ASP A 123 7.50 -5.28 3.55
CA ASP A 123 6.91 -5.14 4.88
C ASP A 123 7.82 -4.33 5.80
N THR A 124 9.14 -4.58 5.76
CA THR A 124 10.12 -3.83 6.55
C THR A 124 10.13 -2.35 6.17
N GLN A 125 10.12 -2.04 4.88
CA GLN A 125 10.10 -0.65 4.41
C GLN A 125 8.79 0.05 4.79
N MET A 126 7.65 -0.62 4.57
CA MET A 126 6.33 -0.10 4.91
C MET A 126 6.20 0.15 6.42
N ALA A 127 6.62 -0.80 7.26
CA ALA A 127 6.60 -0.65 8.70
C ALA A 127 7.54 0.47 9.21
N ALA A 128 8.77 0.54 8.69
CA ALA A 128 9.71 1.60 9.05
C ALA A 128 9.13 2.99 8.77
N TRP A 129 8.37 3.11 7.68
CA TRP A 129 7.76 4.35 7.30
C TRP A 129 6.55 4.72 8.15
N PHE A 130 5.61 3.78 8.38
CA PHE A 130 4.54 3.99 9.35
C PHE A 130 5.08 4.45 10.70
N ALA A 131 6.14 3.80 11.18
CA ALA A 131 6.81 4.19 12.42
C ALA A 131 7.36 5.63 12.38
N SER A 132 7.96 6.07 11.27
CA SER A 132 8.48 7.44 11.12
C SER A 132 7.39 8.52 11.14
N LEU A 133 6.17 8.16 10.73
CA LEU A 133 5.00 9.04 10.74
C LEU A 133 4.25 9.04 12.08
N GLY A 134 4.65 8.17 13.01
CA GLY A 134 4.01 7.99 14.32
C GLY A 134 3.00 6.85 14.37
N GLU A 135 2.75 6.16 13.26
CA GLU A 135 1.81 5.02 13.13
C GLU A 135 2.41 3.72 13.67
N ARG A 136 2.77 3.70 14.95
CA ARG A 136 3.49 2.58 15.56
C ARG A 136 2.70 1.29 15.59
N GLU A 137 1.39 1.38 15.77
CA GLU A 137 0.50 0.21 15.74
C GLU A 137 0.46 -0.40 14.34
N MET A 138 0.24 0.42 13.30
CA MET A 138 0.27 -0.04 11.90
C MET A 138 1.61 -0.69 11.57
N ALA A 139 2.72 -0.04 11.93
CA ALA A 139 4.06 -0.59 11.74
C ALA A 139 4.24 -1.96 12.40
N TRP A 140 3.69 -2.15 13.60
CA TRP A 140 3.75 -3.42 14.31
C TRP A 140 2.88 -4.48 13.61
N LEU A 141 1.67 -4.12 13.18
CA LEU A 141 0.74 -5.04 12.52
C LEU A 141 1.32 -5.58 11.21
N VAL A 142 1.93 -4.71 10.38
CA VAL A 142 2.62 -5.13 9.14
C VAL A 142 3.64 -6.24 9.40
N LEU A 143 4.43 -6.15 10.46
CA LEU A 143 5.53 -7.08 10.72
C LEU A 143 5.13 -8.33 11.50
N HIS A 144 4.04 -8.27 12.26
CA HIS A 144 3.79 -9.24 13.32
C HIS A 144 2.36 -9.79 13.34
N ASN A 145 1.42 -9.18 12.63
CA ASN A 145 0.04 -9.64 12.59
C ASN A 145 -0.66 -9.20 11.29
N THR A 146 -0.22 -9.78 10.17
CA THR A 146 -0.77 -9.48 8.84
C THR A 146 -2.27 -9.71 8.75
N LEU A 147 -2.81 -10.74 9.44
CA LEU A 147 -4.25 -11.01 9.45
C LEU A 147 -5.07 -9.86 10.04
N GLU A 148 -4.59 -9.26 11.13
CA GLU A 148 -5.24 -8.09 11.73
C GLU A 148 -5.03 -6.82 10.89
N PHE A 149 -3.87 -6.69 10.25
CA PHE A 149 -3.62 -5.60 9.30
C PHE A 149 -4.66 -5.64 8.16
N GLU A 150 -4.84 -6.81 7.55
CA GLU A 150 -5.81 -7.05 6.47
C GLU A 150 -7.25 -6.83 6.96
N ALA A 151 -7.60 -7.30 8.15
CA ALA A 151 -8.94 -7.11 8.72
C ALA A 151 -9.27 -5.61 8.90
N ARG A 152 -8.35 -4.82 9.46
CA ARG A 152 -8.56 -3.37 9.64
C ARG A 152 -8.53 -2.60 8.33
N TYR A 153 -7.70 -3.03 7.38
CA TYR A 153 -7.69 -2.51 6.03
C TYR A 153 -9.06 -2.69 5.37
N GLU A 154 -9.62 -3.89 5.45
CA GLU A 154 -10.90 -4.23 4.86
C GLU A 154 -12.07 -3.52 5.55
N GLU A 155 -12.09 -3.47 6.88
CA GLU A 155 -13.09 -2.72 7.64
C GLU A 155 -13.09 -1.24 7.23
N GLY A 156 -11.91 -0.61 7.19
CA GLY A 156 -11.78 0.77 6.76
C GLY A 156 -12.20 1.00 5.31
N ARG A 157 -11.94 0.04 4.42
CA ARG A 157 -12.41 0.08 3.02
C ARG A 157 -13.93 0.05 2.95
N VAL A 158 -14.57 -0.81 3.75
CA VAL A 158 -16.02 -0.99 3.81
C VAL A 158 -16.70 0.23 4.44
N GLU A 159 -16.22 0.71 5.59
CA GLU A 159 -16.72 1.93 6.25
C GLU A 159 -16.66 3.13 5.31
N LEU A 160 -15.52 3.30 4.63
CA LEU A 160 -15.33 4.41 3.70
C LEU A 160 -16.27 4.31 2.49
N ARG A 161 -16.71 3.11 2.07
CA ARG A 161 -17.74 2.91 1.01
C ARG A 161 -19.14 3.24 1.47
N GLY A 162 -19.38 3.24 2.78
CA GLY A 162 -20.71 3.31 3.35
C GLY A 162 -21.50 2.05 2.99
N GLU A 163 -21.46 1.02 3.83
CA GLU A 163 -22.48 -0.02 3.77
C GLU A 163 -23.82 0.52 4.28
N ASP A 164 -24.59 1.08 3.34
CA ASP A 164 -26.04 0.88 3.26
C ASP A 164 -26.36 0.55 1.79
N LEU A 165 -26.03 -0.69 1.39
CA LEU A 165 -26.66 -1.33 0.25
C LEU A 165 -27.76 -2.26 0.78
N GLU A 166 -28.95 -1.70 1.01
CA GLU A 166 -30.20 -2.48 0.91
C GLU A 166 -30.50 -2.83 -0.56
#